data_AF-A0A0W8F2H9-F1
#
_entry.id   AF-A0A0W8F2H9-F1
#
_cell.length_a   1.000
_cell.length_b   1.000
_cell.length_c   1.000
_cell.angle_alpha   90.00
_cell.angle_beta   90.00
_cell.angle_gamma   90.00
#
_symmetry.space_group_name_H-M   'P 1'
#
loop_
_entity.id
_entity.type
_entity.pdbx_description
1 polymer ?
#
loop_
_entity_poly.entity_id
_entity_poly.type
_entity_poly.pdbx_seq_one_letter_code
_entity_poly.pdbx_strand_id
1 'polypeptide(L)'
;MCRDEVGSCIVLQNNLPIGIVTEEDINCKVVAKDRKPGEVLVKEVMSTPLITVRSDKTVRDAAHMMIRNRVRRLPVVDEENKVIGIVTVRDILTVSTEINELMNDLIEINRLEEVDVGLCNRCGQMSDDLRRLDNVMICPTCREEELLQ
;
A
#
# COMPACT_ATOMS: atom_id res chain seq x y z
N MET A 1 0.43 -8.78 12.92
CA MET A 1 1.05 -7.92 11.89
C MET A 1 2.56 -8.06 11.94
N CYS A 2 3.29 -7.32 12.78
CA CYS A 2 4.76 -7.38 12.80
C CYS A 2 5.33 -8.79 13.08
N ARG A 3 4.76 -9.52 14.05
CA ARG A 3 5.21 -10.87 14.41
C ARG A 3 5.09 -11.88 13.26
N ASP A 4 4.00 -11.78 12.50
CA ASP A 4 3.69 -12.70 11.41
C ASP A 4 4.10 -12.14 10.06
N GLU A 5 4.82 -11.00 10.05
CA GLU A 5 5.30 -10.28 8.86
C GLU A 5 4.18 -9.97 7.84
N VAL A 6 2.97 -9.68 8.34
CA VAL A 6 1.81 -9.34 7.51
C VAL A 6 1.44 -7.85 7.62
N GLY A 7 1.29 -7.19 6.46
CA GLY A 7 0.90 -5.78 6.36
C GLY A 7 -0.61 -5.51 6.38
N SER A 8 -1.44 -6.54 6.56
CA SER A 8 -2.89 -6.42 6.72
C SER A 8 -3.48 -7.57 7.53
N CYS A 9 -4.59 -7.33 8.22
CA CYS A 9 -5.38 -8.33 8.92
C CYS A 9 -6.86 -8.16 8.58
N ILE A 10 -7.53 -9.25 8.23
CA ILE A 10 -8.97 -9.27 8.02
C ILE A 10 -9.66 -9.35 9.38
N VAL A 11 -10.67 -8.52 9.59
CA VAL A 11 -11.43 -8.45 10.83
C VAL A 11 -12.71 -9.25 10.67
N LEU A 12 -12.90 -10.21 11.58
CA LEU A 12 -14.08 -11.06 11.62
C LEU A 12 -14.99 -10.67 12.80
N GLN A 13 -16.30 -10.79 12.62
CA GLN A 13 -17.29 -10.74 13.69
C GLN A 13 -18.24 -11.92 13.52
N ASN A 14 -18.37 -12.77 14.54
CA ASN A 14 -19.16 -14.00 14.48
C ASN A 14 -18.81 -14.89 13.25
N ASN A 15 -17.51 -15.04 12.97
CA ASN A 15 -16.96 -15.72 11.77
C ASN A 15 -17.31 -15.08 10.42
N LEU A 16 -17.95 -13.91 10.40
CA LEU A 16 -18.20 -13.17 9.17
C LEU A 16 -17.13 -12.10 8.96
N PRO A 17 -16.55 -11.98 7.75
CA PRO A 17 -15.57 -10.97 7.46
C PRO A 17 -16.24 -9.60 7.30
N ILE A 18 -15.92 -8.66 8.19
CA ILE A 18 -16.58 -7.34 8.25
C ILE A 18 -15.68 -6.19 7.80
N GLY A 19 -14.36 -6.36 7.84
CA GLY A 19 -13.44 -5.30 7.49
C GLY A 19 -12.00 -5.77 7.37
N ILE A 20 -11.11 -4.82 7.08
CA ILE A 20 -9.67 -5.05 7.00
C ILE A 20 -8.96 -3.90 7.69
N VAL A 21 -7.91 -4.23 8.44
CA VAL A 21 -6.96 -3.26 9.00
C VAL A 21 -5.61 -3.47 8.33
N THR A 22 -4.94 -2.37 8.03
CA THR A 22 -3.66 -2.33 7.34
C THR A 22 -2.70 -1.41 8.10
N GLU A 23 -1.41 -1.46 7.77
CA GLU A 23 -0.42 -0.54 8.35
C GLU A 23 -0.81 0.93 8.15
N GLU A 24 -1.42 1.27 7.02
CA GLU A 24 -1.92 2.62 6.71
C GLU A 24 -2.98 3.08 7.71
N ASP A 25 -3.87 2.17 8.14
CA ASP A 25 -4.89 2.50 9.13
C ASP A 25 -4.25 2.82 10.49
N ILE A 26 -3.20 2.09 10.87
CA ILE A 26 -2.46 2.37 12.11
C ILE A 26 -1.73 3.71 12.00
N ASN A 27 -1.00 3.95 10.92
CA ASN A 27 -0.26 5.19 10.70
C ASN A 27 -1.19 6.41 10.67
N CYS A 28 -2.23 6.39 9.84
CA CYS A 28 -3.05 7.56 9.57
C CYS A 28 -4.20 7.76 10.56
N LYS A 29 -4.71 6.70 11.20
CA LYS A 29 -5.88 6.79 12.09
C LYS A 29 -5.54 6.62 13.56
N VAL A 30 -4.33 6.15 13.91
CA VAL A 30 -3.86 6.02 15.30
C VAL A 30 -2.68 6.95 15.54
N VAL A 31 -1.53 6.70 14.89
CA VAL A 31 -0.27 7.42 15.15
C VAL A 31 -0.38 8.90 14.78
N ALA A 32 -0.78 9.22 13.56
CA ALA A 32 -0.92 10.60 13.08
C ALA A 32 -1.96 11.42 13.86
N LYS A 33 -2.84 10.76 14.62
CA LYS A 33 -3.86 11.40 15.46
C LYS A 33 -3.49 11.42 16.95
N ASP A 34 -2.26 11.03 17.28
CA ASP A 34 -1.75 10.91 18.66
C ASP A 34 -2.68 10.09 19.57
N ARG A 35 -3.31 9.05 19.02
CA ARG A 35 -4.20 8.16 19.78
C ARG A 35 -3.37 7.04 20.39
N LYS A 36 -3.64 6.72 21.66
CA LYS A 36 -3.00 5.59 22.33
C LYS A 36 -3.47 4.26 21.74
N PRO A 37 -2.59 3.40 21.21
CA PRO A 37 -2.99 2.14 20.58
C PRO A 37 -3.82 1.22 21.49
N GLY A 38 -3.54 1.21 22.81
CA GLY A 38 -4.27 0.38 23.77
C GLY A 38 -5.69 0.84 24.08
N GLU A 39 -6.08 2.04 23.66
CA GLU A 39 -7.41 2.63 23.91
C GLU A 39 -8.28 2.67 22.63
N VAL A 40 -7.74 2.26 21.48
CA VAL A 40 -8.43 2.29 20.19
C VAL A 40 -8.94 0.90 19.81
N LEU A 41 -10.23 0.77 19.54
CA LEU A 41 -10.78 -0.48 19.03
C LEU A 41 -10.53 -0.61 17.52
N VAL A 42 -10.19 -1.82 17.08
CA VAL A 42 -9.95 -2.12 15.65
C VAL A 42 -11.13 -1.70 14.77
N LYS A 43 -12.36 -1.89 15.23
CA LYS A 43 -13.58 -1.50 14.51
C LYS A 43 -13.67 0.00 14.18
N GLU A 44 -12.95 0.85 14.91
CA GLU A 44 -12.95 2.30 14.71
C GLU A 44 -11.97 2.73 13.61
N VAL A 45 -10.98 1.89 13.31
CA VAL A 45 -9.90 2.23 12.36
C VAL A 45 -9.92 1.36 11.11
N MET A 46 -10.49 0.16 11.17
CA MET A 46 -10.60 -0.72 10.01
C MET A 46 -11.40 -0.09 8.87
N SER A 47 -11.10 -0.50 7.65
CA SER A 47 -11.93 -0.19 6.49
C SER A 47 -13.09 -1.19 6.41
N THR A 48 -14.31 -0.65 6.26
CA THR A 48 -15.57 -1.41 6.20
C THR A 48 -16.55 -0.69 5.25
N PRO A 49 -17.39 -1.40 4.48
CA PRO A 49 -17.48 -2.86 4.38
C PRO A 49 -16.27 -3.48 3.69
N LEU A 50 -16.00 -4.77 3.98
CA LEU A 50 -14.91 -5.49 3.34
C LEU A 50 -15.18 -5.66 1.84
N ILE A 51 -14.24 -5.20 1.01
CA ILE A 51 -14.28 -5.40 -0.43
C ILE A 51 -13.59 -6.72 -0.75
N THR A 52 -14.32 -7.66 -1.34
CA THR A 52 -13.84 -9.03 -1.62
C THR A 52 -13.94 -9.36 -3.10
N VAL A 53 -13.17 -10.36 -3.54
CA VAL A 53 -13.28 -10.95 -4.88
C VAL A 53 -13.62 -12.44 -4.75
N ARG A 54 -14.40 -12.97 -5.69
CA ARG A 54 -14.76 -14.40 -5.72
C ARG A 54 -13.60 -15.23 -6.27
N SER A 55 -13.43 -16.45 -5.76
CA SER A 55 -12.36 -17.35 -6.19
C SER A 55 -12.45 -17.83 -7.64
N ASP A 56 -13.60 -17.66 -8.29
CA ASP A 56 -13.84 -18.00 -9.70
C ASP A 56 -13.47 -16.86 -10.67
N LYS A 57 -13.03 -15.70 -10.16
CA LYS A 57 -12.67 -14.54 -10.98
C LYS A 57 -11.24 -14.59 -11.47
N THR A 58 -11.01 -13.96 -12.61
CA THR A 58 -9.67 -13.87 -13.20
C THR A 58 -8.81 -12.85 -12.47
N VAL A 59 -7.49 -12.96 -12.63
CA VAL A 59 -6.54 -11.95 -12.12
C VAL A 59 -6.84 -10.56 -12.69
N ARG A 60 -7.28 -10.48 -13.96
CA ARG A 60 -7.70 -9.22 -14.60
C ARG A 60 -8.92 -8.62 -13.92
N ASP A 61 -9.91 -9.42 -13.56
CA ASP A 61 -11.07 -8.96 -12.80
C ASP A 61 -10.66 -8.43 -11.43
N ALA A 62 -9.77 -9.14 -10.73
CA ALA A 62 -9.22 -8.70 -9.44
C ALA A 62 -8.48 -7.36 -9.57
N ALA A 63 -7.64 -7.19 -10.60
CA ALA A 63 -6.95 -5.94 -10.88
C ALA A 63 -7.94 -4.79 -11.14
N HIS A 64 -8.96 -5.00 -11.97
CA HIS A 64 -10.01 -4.00 -12.19
C HIS A 64 -10.78 -3.65 -10.92
N MET A 65 -11.08 -4.64 -10.07
CA MET A 65 -11.71 -4.39 -8.77
C MET A 65 -10.80 -3.58 -7.84
N MET A 66 -9.50 -3.85 -7.82
CA MET A 66 -8.52 -3.08 -7.06
C MET A 66 -8.50 -1.61 -7.52
N ILE A 67 -8.41 -1.37 -8.83
CA ILE A 67 -8.37 -0.02 -9.42
C ILE A 67 -9.66 0.73 -9.11
N ARG A 68 -10.81 0.11 -9.44
CA ARG A 68 -12.12 0.73 -9.28
C ARG A 68 -12.40 1.14 -7.83
N ASN A 69 -12.01 0.30 -6.88
CA ASN A 69 -12.24 0.55 -5.46
C ASN A 69 -11.07 1.25 -4.77
N ARG A 70 -9.98 1.54 -5.50
CA ARG A 70 -8.74 2.13 -4.96
C ARG A 70 -8.17 1.33 -3.78
N VAL A 71 -8.20 0.01 -3.88
CA VAL A 71 -7.67 -0.90 -2.85
C VAL A 71 -6.49 -1.70 -3.38
N ARG A 72 -5.53 -1.98 -2.49
CA ARG A 72 -4.28 -2.69 -2.84
C ARG A 72 -4.29 -4.17 -2.48
N ARG A 73 -5.33 -4.61 -1.79
CA ARG A 73 -5.49 -5.95 -1.26
C ARG A 73 -6.95 -6.34 -1.40
N LEU A 74 -7.20 -7.54 -1.91
CA LEU A 74 -8.54 -8.10 -2.05
C LEU A 74 -8.56 -9.47 -1.38
N PRO A 75 -9.27 -9.60 -0.25
CA PRO A 75 -9.65 -10.91 0.26
C PRO A 75 -10.42 -11.70 -0.79
N VAL A 76 -10.04 -12.97 -0.94
CA VAL A 76 -10.67 -13.92 -1.84
C VAL A 76 -11.68 -14.73 -1.04
N VAL A 77 -12.91 -14.81 -1.54
CA VAL A 77 -14.00 -15.54 -0.90
C VAL A 77 -14.52 -16.67 -1.78
N ASP A 78 -14.98 -17.73 -1.14
CA ASP A 78 -15.62 -18.89 -1.79
C ASP A 78 -17.11 -18.66 -2.11
N GLU A 79 -17.81 -19.74 -2.45
CA GLU A 79 -19.23 -19.73 -2.75
C GLU A 79 -20.12 -19.28 -1.58
N GLU A 80 -19.69 -19.56 -0.36
CA GLU A 80 -20.38 -19.29 0.90
C GLU A 80 -19.97 -17.94 1.54
N ASN A 81 -19.20 -17.11 0.83
CA ASN A 81 -18.61 -15.85 1.32
C ASN A 81 -17.60 -16.02 2.47
N LYS A 82 -17.01 -17.21 2.63
CA LYS A 82 -15.90 -17.42 3.56
C LYS A 82 -14.61 -16.96 2.91
N VAL A 83 -13.77 -16.27 3.68
CA VAL A 83 -12.43 -15.88 3.22
C VAL A 83 -11.56 -17.13 3.14
N ILE A 84 -11.03 -17.39 1.95
CA ILE A 84 -10.12 -18.51 1.67
C ILE A 84 -8.70 -18.04 1.35
N GLY A 85 -8.50 -16.73 1.19
CA GLY A 85 -7.18 -16.17 0.92
C GLY A 85 -7.21 -14.66 0.74
N ILE A 86 -6.08 -14.10 0.31
CA ILE A 86 -5.93 -12.69 -0.03
C ILE A 86 -5.00 -12.57 -1.23
N VAL A 87 -5.34 -11.68 -2.17
CA VAL A 87 -4.49 -11.29 -3.28
C VAL A 87 -4.12 -9.83 -3.14
N THR A 88 -2.86 -9.50 -3.35
CA THR A 88 -2.34 -8.14 -3.28
C THR A 88 -1.94 -7.65 -4.66
N VAL A 89 -1.80 -6.32 -4.80
CA VAL A 89 -1.24 -5.73 -6.02
C VAL A 89 0.11 -6.37 -6.36
N ARG A 90 1.00 -6.59 -5.36
CA ARG A 90 2.31 -7.20 -5.57
C ARG A 90 2.23 -8.59 -6.19
N ASP A 91 1.25 -9.40 -5.78
CA ASP A 91 1.04 -10.73 -6.34
C ASP A 91 0.67 -10.63 -7.84
N ILE A 92 -0.22 -9.70 -8.18
CA ILE A 92 -0.65 -9.48 -9.57
C ILE A 92 0.51 -9.01 -10.44
N LEU A 93 1.30 -8.05 -9.95
CA LEU A 93 2.43 -7.49 -10.71
C LEU A 93 3.52 -8.50 -11.03
N THR A 94 3.67 -9.52 -10.17
CA THR A 94 4.68 -10.57 -10.35
C THR A 94 4.26 -11.57 -11.43
N VAL A 95 2.96 -11.69 -11.70
CA VAL A 95 2.39 -12.73 -12.58
C VAL A 95 2.14 -12.23 -14.00
N SER A 96 1.84 -10.94 -14.20
CA SER A 96 1.46 -10.42 -15.52
C SER A 96 1.96 -9.00 -15.78
N THR A 97 2.98 -8.89 -16.64
CA THR A 97 3.49 -7.59 -17.11
C THR A 97 2.42 -6.75 -17.83
N GLU A 98 1.51 -7.40 -18.57
CA GLU A 98 0.43 -6.71 -19.29
C GLU A 98 -0.57 -6.02 -18.35
N ILE A 99 -0.78 -6.56 -17.14
CA ILE A 99 -1.70 -5.97 -16.17
C ILE A 99 -1.02 -4.82 -15.41
N ASN A 100 0.31 -4.74 -15.39
CA ASN A 100 1.05 -3.69 -14.67
C ASN A 100 0.67 -2.30 -15.14
N GLU A 101 0.49 -2.11 -16.45
CA GLU A 101 0.09 -0.82 -17.03
C GLU A 101 -1.26 -0.34 -16.50
N LEU A 102 -2.20 -1.26 -16.27
CA LEU A 102 -3.52 -0.93 -15.72
C LEU A 102 -3.43 -0.52 -14.25
N MET A 103 -2.46 -1.07 -13.52
CA MET A 103 -2.35 -0.90 -12.07
C MET A 103 -1.41 0.22 -11.65
N ASN A 104 -0.75 0.92 -12.59
CA ASN A 104 0.25 1.95 -12.32
C ASN A 104 -0.16 2.94 -11.20
N ASP A 105 -1.37 3.48 -11.25
CA ASP A 105 -1.88 4.43 -10.25
C ASP A 105 -1.92 3.85 -8.82
N LEU A 106 -2.15 2.54 -8.68
CA LEU A 106 -2.13 1.86 -7.38
C LEU A 106 -0.71 1.57 -6.89
N ILE A 107 0.27 1.56 -7.80
CA ILE A 107 1.69 1.29 -7.52
C ILE A 107 2.37 2.57 -7.04
N GLU A 108 1.98 3.73 -7.56
CA GLU A 108 2.61 5.03 -7.25
C GLU A 108 2.62 5.37 -5.76
N ILE A 109 1.66 4.92 -4.95
CA ILE A 109 1.63 5.18 -3.49
C ILE A 109 2.65 4.31 -2.70
N ASN A 110 3.68 3.75 -3.36
CA ASN A 110 4.77 2.97 -2.73
C ASN A 110 6.05 2.90 -3.58
N ARG A 111 6.08 3.49 -4.77
CA ARG A 111 7.35 3.83 -5.40
C ARG A 111 7.79 5.12 -4.72
N LEU A 112 8.73 5.00 -3.78
CA LEU A 112 9.61 6.10 -3.41
C LEU A 112 9.93 6.87 -4.69
N GLU A 113 9.74 8.19 -4.66
CA GLU A 113 10.24 9.15 -5.65
C GLU A 113 11.41 8.55 -6.41
N GLU A 114 11.34 8.42 -7.75
CA GLU A 114 12.36 7.77 -8.58
C GLU A 114 13.76 8.01 -8.02
N VAL A 115 14.26 7.02 -7.28
CA VAL A 115 15.57 7.13 -6.65
C VAL A 115 16.55 6.78 -7.73
N ASP A 116 17.22 7.80 -8.25
CA ASP A 116 18.16 7.64 -9.35
C ASP A 116 19.59 7.59 -8.82
N VAL A 117 20.48 6.87 -9.53
CA VAL A 117 21.89 6.78 -9.17
C VAL A 117 22.69 7.67 -10.10
N GLY A 118 23.43 8.62 -9.54
CA GLY A 118 24.21 9.54 -10.36
C GLY A 118 24.84 10.68 -9.59
N LEU A 119 25.17 11.74 -10.30
CA LEU A 119 25.74 12.94 -9.71
C LEU A 119 24.63 13.88 -9.26
N CYS A 120 24.70 14.32 -8.00
CA CYS A 120 23.84 15.39 -7.51
C CYS A 120 24.11 16.68 -8.28
N ASN A 121 23.07 17.31 -8.81
CA ASN A 121 23.19 18.56 -9.54
C ASN A 121 23.58 19.77 -8.65
N ARG A 122 23.49 19.66 -7.31
CA ARG A 122 23.86 20.72 -6.36
C ARG A 122 25.31 20.60 -5.89
N CYS A 123 25.69 19.47 -5.30
CA CYS A 123 27.04 19.29 -4.74
C CYS A 123 28.01 18.58 -5.68
N GLY A 124 27.53 17.98 -6.78
CA GLY A 124 28.35 17.23 -7.74
C GLY A 124 28.84 15.87 -7.24
N GLN A 125 28.41 15.42 -6.07
CA GLN A 125 28.81 14.11 -5.52
C GLN A 125 27.95 12.98 -6.09
N MET A 126 28.55 11.80 -6.21
CA MET A 126 27.84 10.57 -6.55
C MET A 126 26.92 10.17 -5.40
N SER A 127 25.67 9.87 -5.71
CA SER A 127 24.69 9.37 -4.76
C SER A 127 23.85 8.28 -5.41
N ASP A 128 23.53 7.26 -4.63
CA ASP A 128 22.57 6.20 -4.94
C ASP A 128 21.15 6.54 -4.45
N ASP A 129 20.97 7.74 -3.89
CA ASP A 129 19.71 8.28 -3.39
C ASP A 129 19.45 9.69 -3.94
N LEU A 130 19.33 9.86 -5.26
CA LEU A 130 18.90 11.13 -5.86
C LEU A 130 17.38 11.20 -5.99
N ARG A 131 16.81 12.36 -5.65
CA ARG A 131 15.38 12.65 -5.84
C ARG A 131 15.21 13.90 -6.70
N ARG A 132 14.11 13.92 -7.46
CA ARG A 132 13.80 14.97 -8.42
C ARG A 132 13.03 16.11 -7.76
N LEU A 133 13.65 17.28 -7.65
CA LEU A 133 13.04 18.52 -7.17
C LEU A 133 13.07 19.56 -8.29
N ASP A 134 11.91 20.04 -8.73
CA ASP A 134 11.76 21.06 -9.78
C ASP A 134 12.64 20.82 -11.04
N ASN A 135 12.72 19.56 -11.48
CA ASN A 135 13.54 19.02 -12.58
C ASN A 135 15.04 18.84 -12.33
N VAL A 136 15.49 18.90 -11.08
CA VAL A 136 16.90 18.75 -10.70
C VAL A 136 17.06 17.54 -9.77
N MET A 137 18.12 16.75 -9.95
CA MET A 137 18.40 15.57 -9.13
C MET A 137 19.28 15.96 -7.93
N ILE A 138 18.75 15.85 -6.72
CA ILE A 138 19.38 16.33 -5.48
C ILE A 138 19.59 15.14 -4.53
N CYS A 139 20.77 15.03 -3.89
CA CYS A 139 21.10 13.99 -2.91
C CYS A 139 20.53 14.28 -1.51
N PRO A 140 20.52 13.33 -0.56
CA PRO A 140 19.90 13.51 0.76
C PRO A 140 20.42 14.73 1.51
N THR A 141 21.74 14.92 1.52
CA THR A 141 22.40 16.05 2.19
C THR A 141 21.91 17.39 1.66
N CYS A 142 21.86 17.53 0.33
CA CYS A 142 21.45 18.78 -0.29
C CYS A 142 19.94 19.05 -0.16
N ARG A 143 19.11 18.02 0.03
CA ARG A 143 17.66 18.18 0.27
C ARG A 143 17.38 18.66 1.69
N GLU A 144 18.12 18.16 2.68
CA GLU A 144 17.96 18.55 4.09
C GLU A 144 18.32 20.03 4.34
N GLU A 145 19.27 20.58 3.59
CA GLU A 145 19.64 22.00 3.64
C GLU A 145 18.53 22.94 3.15
N GLU A 146 17.61 22.46 2.32
CA GLU A 146 16.51 23.24 1.73
C GLU A 146 15.31 23.40 2.68
N LEU A 147 15.18 22.50 3.66
CA LEU A 147 14.11 22.54 4.68
C LEU A 147 14.45 23.45 5.87
N LEU A 148 15.66 24.00 5.91
CA LEU A 148 16.19 24.85 6.99
C LEU A 148 16.24 26.34 6.62
N GLN A 149 15.67 26.72 5.47
CA GLN A 149 15.52 28.10 4.98
C GLN A 149 14.05 28.49 4.85
#